data_AF-A0A354BB26-F1
#
_entry.id   AF-A0A354BB26-F1
#
_cell.length_a   1.000
_cell.length_b   1.000
_cell.length_c   1.000
_cell.angle_alpha   90.00
_cell.angle_beta   90.00
_cell.angle_gamma   90.00
#
_symmetry.space_group_name_H-M   'P 1'
#
loop_
_entity.id
_entity.type
_entity.pdbx_description
1 polymer ?
#
loop_
_entity_poly.entity_id
_entity_poly.type
_entity_poly.pdbx_seq_one_letter_code
_entity_poly.pdbx_strand_id
1 'polypeptide(L)'
;MSDSVGQYLNEIGAVALLNAQEERELSQIIEKGFEARARKEAGEKGRDLDRAIRNAEAAKDRFIRANLRLVVSVARRYPLPPGMELLDLI
;
A
#
# COMPACT_ATOMS: atom_id res chain seq x y z
N MET A 1 -2.24 -24.11 16.79
CA MET A 1 -1.48 -22.87 16.55
C MET A 1 -1.91 -22.36 15.20
N SER A 2 -2.49 -21.16 15.11
CA SER A 2 -2.81 -20.55 13.82
C SER A 2 -1.49 -20.27 13.10
N ASP A 3 -1.35 -20.76 11.88
CA ASP A 3 -0.23 -20.40 11.01
C ASP A 3 -0.42 -18.93 10.57
N SER A 4 0.21 -18.02 11.32
CA SER A 4 0.15 -16.56 11.10
C SER A 4 0.70 -16.18 9.72
N VAL A 5 1.71 -16.92 9.24
CA VAL A 5 2.28 -16.77 7.90
C VAL A 5 1.23 -17.17 6.86
N GLY A 6 0.59 -18.34 7.03
CA GLY A 6 -0.46 -18.82 6.14
C GLY A 6 -1.63 -17.85 6.02
N GLN A 7 -2.07 -17.27 7.15
CA GLN A 7 -3.12 -16.25 7.15
C GLN A 7 -2.70 -14.99 6.38
N TYR A 8 -1.50 -14.45 6.66
CA TYR A 8 -0.98 -13.27 5.97
C TYR A 8 -0.88 -13.48 4.45
N LEU A 9 -0.34 -14.64 4.02
CA LEU A 9 -0.23 -14.98 2.60
C LEU A 9 -1.59 -15.08 1.90
N ASN A 10 -2.60 -15.63 2.58
CA ASN A 10 -3.97 -15.70 2.05
C ASN A 10 -4.58 -14.29 1.88
N GLU A 11 -4.40 -13.41 2.86
CA GLU A 11 -4.93 -12.04 2.82
C GLU A 11 -4.32 -11.23 1.66
N ILE A 12 -3.00 -11.28 1.47
CA ILE A 12 -2.33 -10.56 0.37
C ILE A 12 -2.61 -11.22 -1.00
N GLY A 13 -2.89 -12.52 -1.02
CA GLY A 13 -3.22 -13.27 -2.23
C GLY A 13 -4.60 -12.93 -2.80
N ALA A 14 -5.53 -12.47 -1.94
CA ALA A 14 -6.88 -12.07 -2.34
C ALA A 14 -6.92 -10.73 -3.09
N VAL A 15 -5.85 -9.93 -3.03
CA VAL A 15 -5.77 -8.62 -3.69
C VAL A 15 -5.25 -8.78 -5.12
N ALA A 16 -6.01 -8.26 -6.09
CA ALA A 16 -5.61 -8.27 -7.49
C ALA A 16 -4.33 -7.44 -7.71
N LEU A 17 -3.43 -7.96 -8.55
CA LEU A 17 -2.26 -7.23 -9.01
C LEU A 17 -2.69 -6.06 -9.88
N LEU A 18 -1.92 -4.97 -9.82
CA LEU A 18 -2.12 -3.83 -10.71
C LEU A 18 -1.43 -4.07 -12.04
N ASN A 19 -2.05 -3.59 -13.10
CA ASN A 19 -1.35 -3.35 -14.36
C ASN A 19 -0.68 -1.96 -14.37
N ALA A 20 0.21 -1.73 -15.33
CA ALA A 20 0.98 -0.49 -15.42
C ALA A 20 0.12 0.78 -15.61
N GLN A 21 -1.10 0.66 -16.16
CA GLN A 21 -2.01 1.79 -16.30
C GLN A 21 -2.67 2.14 -14.96
N GLU A 22 -3.11 1.12 -14.22
CA GLU A 22 -3.69 1.31 -12.87
C GLU A 22 -2.67 1.89 -11.89
N GLU A 23 -1.40 1.48 -11.98
CA GLU A 23 -0.33 2.05 -11.15
C GLU A 23 -0.15 3.55 -11.40
N ARG A 24 -0.20 3.98 -12.67
CA ARG A 24 -0.11 5.40 -13.02
C ARG A 24 -1.32 6.17 -12.50
N GLU A 25 -2.52 5.63 -12.64
CA GLU A 25 -3.75 6.27 -12.16
C GLU A 25 -3.74 6.45 -10.64
N LEU A 26 -3.36 5.40 -9.90
CA LEU A 26 -3.23 5.47 -8.45
C LEU A 26 -2.17 6.47 -8.02
N SER A 27 -1.03 6.50 -8.71
CA SER A 27 0.05 7.47 -8.44
C SER A 27 -0.43 8.91 -8.60
N GLN A 28 -1.16 9.21 -9.69
CA GLN A 28 -1.74 10.55 -9.91
C GLN A 28 -2.77 10.94 -8.84
N ILE A 29 -3.57 9.99 -8.36
CA ILE A 29 -4.54 10.25 -7.29
C ILE A 29 -3.79 10.56 -5.97
N ILE A 30 -2.74 9.80 -5.66
CA ILE A 30 -1.91 10.00 -4.47
C ILE A 30 -1.27 11.39 -4.49
N GLU A 31 -0.68 11.77 -5.63
CA GLU A 31 -0.02 13.07 -5.81
C GLU A 31 -1.00 14.24 -5.62
N LYS A 32 -2.20 14.16 -6.22
CA LYS A 32 -3.27 15.16 -6.04
C LYS A 32 -3.72 15.29 -4.59
N GLY A 33 -3.80 14.18 -3.84
CA GLY A 33 -4.14 14.24 -2.42
C GLY A 33 -3.04 14.83 -1.56
N PHE A 34 -1.77 14.63 -1.94
CA PHE A 34 -0.63 15.29 -1.28
C PHE A 34 -0.68 16.81 -1.48
N GLU A 35 -0.89 17.28 -2.71
CA GLU A 35 -1.11 18.70 -2.99
C GLU A 35 -2.32 19.27 -2.24
N ALA A 36 -3.43 18.53 -2.22
CA ALA A 36 -4.63 18.95 -1.49
C ALA A 36 -4.39 19.06 0.02
N ARG A 37 -3.57 18.16 0.60
CA ARG A 37 -3.17 18.23 2.01
C ARG A 37 -2.33 19.48 2.28
N ALA A 38 -1.32 19.74 1.45
CA ALA A 38 -0.47 20.94 1.59
C ALA A 38 -1.29 22.24 1.52
N ARG A 39 -2.23 22.33 0.57
CA ARG A 39 -3.17 23.47 0.46
C ARG A 39 -4.06 23.62 1.69
N LYS A 40 -4.57 22.51 2.21
CA LYS A 40 -5.39 22.50 3.43
C LYS A 40 -4.58 22.95 4.66
N GLU A 41 -3.32 22.54 4.77
CA GLU A 41 -2.39 22.97 5.82
C GLU A 41 -2.02 24.45 5.70
N ALA A 42 -1.96 24.99 4.47
CA ALA A 42 -1.82 26.42 4.20
C ALA A 42 -3.09 27.25 4.53
N GLY A 43 -4.16 26.61 5.02
CA GLY A 43 -5.38 27.28 5.47
C GLY A 43 -6.50 27.33 4.44
N GLU A 44 -6.33 26.75 3.24
CA GLU A 44 -7.43 26.60 2.29
C GLU A 44 -8.49 25.63 2.83
N LYS A 45 -9.76 25.94 2.58
CA LYS A 45 -10.89 25.12 3.00
C LYS A 45 -11.73 24.73 1.80
N GLY A 46 -12.22 23.50 1.79
CA GLY A 46 -13.12 23.04 0.76
C GLY A 46 -13.36 21.55 0.83
N ARG A 47 -14.61 21.14 0.55
CA ARG A 47 -15.00 19.72 0.51
C ARG A 47 -14.23 18.93 -0.54
N ASP A 48 -13.72 19.60 -1.58
CA ASP A 48 -12.93 18.97 -2.63
C ASP A 48 -11.52 18.61 -2.17
N LEU A 49 -10.90 19.43 -1.32
CA LEU A 49 -9.61 19.09 -0.69
C LEU A 49 -9.76 17.84 0.17
N ASP A 50 -10.81 17.81 1.00
CA ASP A 50 -11.10 16.64 1.84
C ASP A 50 -11.36 15.38 1.02
N ARG A 51 -12.05 15.52 -0.13
CA ARG A 51 -12.30 14.41 -1.05
C ARG A 51 -11.01 13.92 -1.69
N ALA A 52 -10.15 14.82 -2.17
CA ALA A 52 -8.87 14.47 -2.77
C ALA A 52 -7.95 13.74 -1.78
N ILE A 53 -7.89 14.22 -0.53
CA ILE A 53 -7.11 13.59 0.55
C ILE A 53 -7.61 12.16 0.82
N ARG A 54 -8.93 11.98 1.02
CA ARG A 54 -9.51 10.64 1.24
C ARG A 54 -9.30 9.69 0.07
N ASN A 55 -9.43 10.20 -1.16
CA ASN A 55 -9.20 9.39 -2.36
C ASN A 55 -7.73 8.96 -2.46
N ALA A 56 -6.78 9.83 -2.10
CA ALA A 56 -5.36 9.49 -2.06
C ALA A 56 -5.03 8.46 -0.98
N GLU A 57 -5.65 8.54 0.19
CA GLU A 57 -5.50 7.53 1.25
C GLU A 57 -5.98 6.15 0.75
N ALA A 58 -7.17 6.09 0.16
CA ALA A 58 -7.68 4.84 -0.43
C ALA A 58 -6.81 4.32 -1.59
N ALA A 59 -6.31 5.23 -2.45
CA ALA A 59 -5.42 4.87 -3.55
C ALA A 59 -4.08 4.32 -3.06
N LYS A 60 -3.50 4.94 -2.02
CA LYS A 60 -2.27 4.49 -1.37
C LYS A 60 -2.44 3.10 -0.77
N ASP A 61 -3.55 2.87 -0.05
CA ASP A 61 -3.86 1.56 0.53
C ASP A 61 -3.99 0.47 -0.54
N ARG A 62 -4.70 0.76 -1.64
CA ARG A 62 -4.80 -0.16 -2.78
C ARG A 62 -3.43 -0.45 -3.40
N PHE A 63 -2.63 0.60 -3.62
CA PHE A 63 -1.30 0.47 -4.22
C PHE A 63 -0.37 -0.41 -3.37
N ILE A 64 -0.35 -0.19 -2.06
CA ILE A 64 0.44 -0.99 -1.12
C ILE A 64 -0.03 -2.44 -1.13
N ARG A 65 -1.33 -2.68 -0.93
CA ARG A 65 -1.90 -4.03 -0.84
C ARG A 65 -1.64 -4.87 -2.10
N ALA A 66 -1.74 -4.26 -3.28
CA ALA A 66 -1.46 -4.96 -4.53
C ALA A 66 0.03 -5.34 -4.70
N ASN A 67 0.93 -4.64 -4.01
CA ASN A 67 2.37 -4.85 -4.07
C ASN A 67 2.94 -5.68 -2.90
N LEU A 68 2.14 -6.05 -1.89
CA LEU A 68 2.62 -6.90 -0.78
C LEU A 68 3.17 -8.25 -1.26
N ARG A 69 2.62 -8.80 -2.36
CA ARG A 69 3.14 -10.01 -2.98
C ARG A 69 4.58 -9.86 -3.49
N LEU A 70 4.94 -8.66 -3.99
CA LEU A 70 6.31 -8.36 -4.41
C LEU A 70 7.25 -8.37 -3.20
N VAL A 71 6.86 -7.73 -2.09
CA VAL A 71 7.63 -7.74 -0.83
C VAL A 71 7.94 -9.18 -0.40
N VAL A 72 6.94 -10.04 -0.33
CA VAL A 72 7.13 -11.46 0.01
C VAL A 72 8.07 -12.16 -0.98
N SER A 73 7.90 -11.94 -2.29
CA SER A 73 8.75 -12.56 -3.32
C SER A 73 10.22 -12.15 -3.22
N VAL A 74 10.50 -10.93 -2.75
CA VAL A 74 11.84 -10.41 -2.51
C VAL A 74 12.38 -10.95 -1.20
N ALA A 75 11.59 -10.90 -0.12
CA ALA A 75 11.94 -11.40 1.21
C ALA A 75 12.38 -12.88 1.17
N ARG A 76 11.67 -13.74 0.41
CA ARG A 76 12.02 -15.16 0.25
C ARG A 76 13.40 -15.43 -0.38
N ARG A 77 14.05 -14.42 -0.97
CA ARG A 77 15.40 -14.55 -1.55
C ARG A 77 16.52 -14.32 -0.54
N TYR A 78 16.21 -13.78 0.64
CA TYR A 78 17.22 -13.49 1.67
C TYR A 78 17.32 -14.65 2.67
N PRO A 79 18.55 -15.04 3.06
CA PRO A 79 18.74 -16.03 4.11
C PRO A 79 18.28 -15.46 5.46
N LEU A 80 17.44 -16.21 6.18
CA LEU A 80 16.99 -15.83 7.52
C LEU A 80 18.04 -16.26 8.57
N PRO A 81 18.47 -15.35 9.47
CA PRO A 81 19.27 -15.71 10.64
C PRO A 81 18.56 -16.75 11.53
N PRO A 82 19.30 -17.56 12.31
CA PRO A 82 18.70 -18.47 13.28
C PRO A 82 17.76 -17.72 14.24
N GLY A 83 16.51 -18.18 14.34
CA GLY A 83 15.50 -17.59 15.22
C GLY A 83 14.71 -16.42 14.64
N MET A 84 14.95 -16.02 13.39
CA MET A 84 14.15 -15.02 12.68
C MET A 84 13.11 -15.73 11.78
N GLU A 85 11.86 -15.27 11.83
CA GLU A 85 10.79 -15.77 10.97
C GLU A 85 10.61 -14.89 9.72
N LEU A 86 9.95 -15.43 8.70
CA LEU A 86 9.69 -14.69 7.46
C LEU A 86 8.89 -13.40 7.69
N LEU A 87 7.98 -13.40 8.68
CA LEU A 87 7.20 -12.22 9.05
C LEU A 87 8.05 -11.10 9.65
N ASP A 88 9.21 -11.41 10.24
CA ASP A 88 10.12 -10.39 10.76
C ASP A 88 10.85 -9.64 9.65
N LEU A 89 10.90 -10.22 8.43
CA LEU A 89 11.56 -9.63 7.27
C LEU A 89 10.61 -8.79 6.39
N ILE A 90 9.29 -9.02 6.50
CA ILE A 90 8.24 -8.38 5.69
C ILE A 90 7.74 -7.12 6.39
#